data_AF-A0A212A6J7-F1
#
_entry.id   AF-A0A212A6J7-F1
#
_cell.length_a   1.000
_cell.length_b   1.000
_cell.length_c   1.000
_cell.angle_alpha   90.00
_cell.angle_beta   90.00
_cell.angle_gamma   90.00
#
_symmetry.space_group_name_H-M   'P 1'
#
loop_
_entity.id
_entity.type
_entity.pdbx_description
1 polymer ?
#
loop_
_entity_poly.entity_id
_entity_poly.type
_entity_poly.pdbx_seq_one_letter_code
_entity_poly.pdbx_strand_id
1 'polypeptide(L)'
;MAVLTRYGQFIALAFAALITLSVPALAQDLSPVNTMLGNIGNALTGATGRALGLVALAAVGIAFLIGRMNWMLAISVVVGLAILFGAGTMLDGFA
;
A
#
# COMPACT_ATOMS: atom_id res chain seq x y z
N MET A 1 -24.81 -45.99 31.68
CA MET A 1 -23.78 -45.40 30.78
C MET A 1 -24.35 -44.46 29.72
N ALA A 2 -25.61 -44.58 29.29
CA ALA A 2 -26.19 -43.74 28.23
C ALA A 2 -26.41 -42.25 28.60
N VAL A 3 -26.51 -41.91 29.88
CA VAL A 3 -26.73 -40.51 30.33
C VAL A 3 -25.43 -39.69 30.26
N LEU A 4 -24.29 -40.31 30.58
CA LEU A 4 -22.97 -39.65 30.53
C LEU A 4 -22.56 -39.29 29.09
N THR A 5 -22.91 -40.12 28.11
CA THR A 5 -22.70 -39.82 26.68
C THR A 5 -23.59 -38.69 26.18
N ARG A 6 -24.82 -38.53 26.70
CA ARG A 6 -25.69 -37.40 26.34
C ARG A 6 -25.13 -36.07 26.84
N TYR A 7 -24.63 -36.01 28.08
CA TYR A 7 -23.99 -34.80 28.60
C TYR A 7 -22.70 -34.44 27.82
N GLY A 8 -21.89 -35.44 27.43
CA GLY A 8 -20.73 -35.22 26.58
C GLY A 8 -21.06 -34.69 25.19
N GLN A 9 -22.16 -35.16 24.58
CA GLN A 9 -22.64 -34.65 23.29
C GLN A 9 -23.13 -33.20 23.38
N PHE A 10 -23.81 -32.82 24.46
CA PHE A 10 -24.22 -31.43 24.70
C PHE A 10 -23.01 -30.49 24.85
N ILE A 11 -21.96 -30.93 25.55
CA ILE A 11 -20.72 -30.15 25.71
C ILE A 11 -19.98 -30.02 24.36
N ALA A 12 -19.90 -31.10 23.59
CA ALA A 12 -19.27 -31.08 22.27
C ALA A 12 -20.02 -30.16 21.27
N LEU A 13 -21.36 -30.19 21.29
CA LEU A 13 -22.19 -29.30 20.48
C LEU A 13 -22.06 -27.84 20.90
N ALA A 14 -22.02 -27.55 22.20
CA ALA A 14 -21.80 -26.20 22.71
C ALA A 14 -20.41 -25.66 22.31
N PHE A 15 -19.38 -26.50 22.37
CA PHE A 15 -18.02 -26.13 21.96
C PHE A 15 -17.91 -25.90 20.45
N ALA A 16 -18.57 -26.74 19.63
CA ALA A 16 -18.65 -26.54 18.18
C ALA A 16 -19.40 -25.24 17.82
N ALA A 17 -20.48 -24.92 18.53
CA ALA A 17 -21.22 -23.67 18.34
C ALA A 17 -20.35 -22.44 18.68
N LEU A 18 -19.56 -22.49 19.75
CA LEU A 18 -18.61 -21.43 20.11
C LEU A 18 -17.52 -21.20 19.06
N ILE A 19 -17.04 -22.26 18.39
CA ILE A 19 -16.07 -22.14 17.28
C ILE A 19 -16.71 -21.48 16.06
N THR A 20 -17.97 -21.79 15.74
CA THR A 20 -18.68 -21.16 14.61
C THR A 20 -19.10 -19.72 14.87
N LEU A 21 -19.20 -19.32 16.14
CA LEU A 21 -19.47 -17.94 16.58
C LEU A 21 -18.18 -17.14 16.78
N SER A 22 -17.04 -17.61 16.28
CA SER A 22 -15.80 -16.83 16.23
C SER A 22 -16.01 -15.60 15.37
N VAL A 23 -16.47 -14.51 16.00
CA VAL A 23 -16.56 -13.20 15.36
C VAL A 23 -15.14 -12.79 14.98
N PRO A 24 -14.85 -12.54 13.69
CA PRO A 24 -13.53 -12.07 13.30
C PRO A 24 -13.25 -10.75 14.01
N ALA A 25 -12.12 -10.67 14.71
CA ALA A 25 -11.71 -9.43 15.36
C ALA A 25 -11.63 -8.33 14.29
N LEU A 26 -12.22 -7.16 14.58
CA LEU A 26 -12.27 -5.97 13.71
C LEU A 26 -10.89 -5.44 13.27
N ALA A 27 -9.80 -6.08 13.66
CA ALA A 27 -8.44 -5.81 13.19
C ALA A 27 -8.10 -6.48 11.84
N GLN A 28 -8.90 -7.41 11.32
CA GLN A 28 -8.71 -7.96 9.97
C GLN A 28 -9.13 -6.99 8.86
N ASP A 29 -9.88 -5.96 9.19
CA ASP A 29 -10.33 -4.96 8.23
C ASP A 29 -9.31 -3.83 8.12
N LEU A 30 -8.17 -4.13 7.47
CA LEU A 30 -7.15 -3.15 7.12
C LEU A 30 -7.61 -2.16 6.02
N SER A 31 -8.84 -2.31 5.53
CA SER A 31 -9.42 -1.50 4.45
C SER A 31 -9.25 0.01 4.63
N PRO A 32 -9.46 0.62 5.83
CA PRO A 32 -9.26 2.06 5.99
C PRO A 32 -7.80 2.49 5.82
N VAL A 33 -6.86 1.69 6.33
CA VAL A 33 -5.42 1.97 6.22
C VAL A 33 -4.95 1.78 4.78
N ASN A 34 -5.35 0.68 4.14
CA ASN A 34 -5.03 0.41 2.74
C ASN A 34 -5.62 1.48 1.80
N THR A 35 -6.84 1.96 2.09
CA THR A 35 -7.47 3.05 1.34
C THR A 35 -6.72 4.36 1.53
N MET A 36 -6.31 4.71 2.76
CA MET A 36 -5.52 5.91 3.01
C MET A 36 -4.16 5.86 2.30
N LEU A 37 -3.44 4.74 2.40
CA LEU A 37 -2.16 4.55 1.71
C LEU A 37 -2.31 4.55 0.18
N GLY A 38 -3.36 3.93 -0.35
CA GLY A 38 -3.70 3.97 -1.76
C GLY A 38 -4.02 5.38 -2.26
N ASN A 39 -4.75 6.16 -1.47
CA ASN A 39 -5.06 7.56 -1.79
C ASN A 39 -3.82 8.45 -1.80
N ILE A 40 -2.89 8.24 -0.86
CA ILE A 40 -1.59 8.93 -0.86
C ILE A 40 -0.77 8.54 -2.08
N GLY A 41 -0.71 7.25 -2.41
CA GLY A 41 -0.04 6.76 -3.62
C GLY A 41 -0.60 7.40 -4.90
N ASN A 42 -1.92 7.46 -5.01
CA ASN A 42 -2.62 8.08 -6.14
C ASN A 42 -2.40 9.60 -6.20
N ALA A 43 -2.35 10.28 -5.04
CA ALA A 43 -2.03 11.71 -5.01
C ALA A 43 -0.61 12.00 -5.52
N LEU A 44 0.35 11.14 -5.18
CA LEU A 44 1.77 11.29 -5.56
C LEU A 44 2.07 10.88 -7.01
N THR A 45 1.42 9.83 -7.51
CA THR A 45 1.71 9.24 -8.84
C THR A 45 0.65 9.54 -9.90
N GLY A 46 -0.50 10.08 -9.50
CA GLY A 46 -1.61 10.44 -10.37
C GLY A 46 -1.35 11.69 -11.23
N ALA A 47 -2.40 12.20 -11.87
CA ALA A 47 -2.30 13.32 -12.83
C ALA A 47 -1.64 14.57 -12.21
N THR A 48 -2.02 14.92 -10.97
CA THR A 48 -1.46 16.07 -10.26
C THR A 48 0.02 15.88 -9.94
N GLY A 49 0.40 14.70 -9.44
CA GLY A 49 1.81 14.38 -9.14
C GLY A 49 2.70 14.41 -10.39
N ARG A 50 2.19 13.90 -11.52
CA ARG A 50 2.89 13.98 -12.82
C ARG A 50 3.03 15.42 -13.31
N ALA A 51 2.00 16.25 -13.19
CA ALA A 51 2.07 17.66 -13.55
C ALA A 51 3.14 18.41 -12.72
N LEU A 52 3.19 18.16 -11.40
CA LEU A 52 4.22 18.72 -10.52
C LEU A 52 5.63 18.23 -10.88
N GLY A 53 5.79 16.94 -11.16
CA GLY A 53 7.06 16.37 -11.60
C GLY A 53 7.56 16.99 -12.91
N LEU A 54 6.65 17.29 -13.84
CA LEU A 54 6.98 17.93 -15.12
C LEU A 54 7.48 19.37 -14.92
N VAL A 55 6.85 20.14 -14.04
CA VAL A 55 7.30 21.49 -13.67
C VAL A 55 8.68 21.44 -12.99
N ALA A 56 8.88 20.50 -12.07
CA ALA A 56 10.16 20.30 -11.40
C ALA A 56 11.26 19.93 -12.42
N LEU A 57 10.97 19.01 -13.36
CA LEU A 57 11.90 18.61 -14.40
C LEU A 57 12.25 19.77 -15.34
N ALA A 58 11.28 20.61 -15.68
CA ALA A 58 11.53 21.81 -16.49
C ALA A 58 12.47 22.79 -15.77
N ALA A 59 12.27 23.02 -14.47
CA ALA A 59 13.17 23.87 -13.67
C ALA A 59 14.60 23.31 -13.62
N VAL A 60 14.76 22.00 -13.49
CA VAL A 60 16.06 21.31 -13.55
C VAL A 60 16.70 21.49 -14.92
N GLY A 61 15.94 21.36 -16.01
CA GLY A 61 16.43 21.62 -17.37
C GLY A 61 16.98 23.04 -17.54
N ILE A 62 16.25 24.04 -17.05
CA ILE A 62 16.70 25.44 -17.07
C ILE A 62 17.97 25.62 -16.23
N ALA A 63 18.00 25.07 -15.02
CA ALA A 63 19.17 25.14 -14.13
C ALA A 63 20.42 24.50 -14.75
N PHE A 64 20.23 23.42 -15.52
CA PHE A 64 21.29 22.76 -16.26
C PHE A 64 21.84 23.64 -17.39
N LEU A 65 20.98 24.32 -18.16
CA LEU A 65 21.39 25.22 -19.24
C LEU A 65 22.15 26.46 -18.77
N ILE A 66 21.85 26.95 -17.56
CA ILE A 66 22.57 28.09 -16.94
C ILE A 66 24.01 27.70 -16.56
N GLY A 67 24.38 26.41 -16.65
CA GLY A 67 25.73 25.92 -16.36
C GLY A 67 26.11 25.98 -14.87
N ARG A 68 25.14 26.28 -14.00
CA ARG A 68 25.33 26.44 -12.55
C ARG A 68 24.99 25.19 -11.74
N MET A 69 24.59 24.10 -12.40
CA MET A 69 24.21 22.85 -11.76
C MET A 69 25.23 21.75 -12.03
N ASN A 70 25.57 20.97 -11.00
CA ASN A 70 26.44 19.80 -11.14
C ASN A 70 25.73 18.72 -11.97
N TRP A 71 26.45 18.08 -12.88
CA TRP A 71 25.95 16.98 -13.71
C TRP A 71 25.44 15.80 -12.86
N MET A 72 26.12 15.51 -11.75
CA MET A 72 25.66 14.50 -10.79
C MET A 72 24.31 14.84 -10.16
N LEU A 73 24.02 16.14 -9.94
CA LEU A 73 22.76 16.60 -9.39
C LEU A 73 21.64 16.50 -10.43
N ALA A 74 21.94 16.83 -11.69
CA ALA A 74 20.98 16.67 -12.79
C ALA A 74 20.49 15.21 -12.89
N ILE A 75 21.45 14.27 -12.87
CA ILE A 75 21.14 12.85 -12.98
C ILE A 75 20.39 12.33 -11.77
N SER A 76 20.77 12.74 -10.54
CA SER A 76 20.09 12.26 -9.34
C SER A 76 18.61 12.63 -9.35
N VAL A 77 18.24 13.82 -9.85
CA VAL A 77 16.85 14.24 -9.97
C VAL A 77 16.10 13.45 -11.05
N VAL A 78 16.71 13.25 -12.23
CA VAL A 78 16.08 12.48 -13.32
C VAL A 78 15.86 11.02 -12.91
N VAL A 79 16.85 10.40 -12.27
CA VAL A 79 16.74 9.02 -11.75
C VAL A 79 15.67 8.96 -10.65
N GLY A 80 15.62 9.95 -9.76
CA GLY A 80 14.60 10.03 -8.71
C GLY A 80 13.18 10.09 -9.29
N LEU A 81 12.94 10.91 -10.31
CA LEU A 81 11.64 10.99 -10.99
C LEU A 81 11.30 9.69 -11.74
N ALA A 82 12.28 9.04 -12.37
CA ALA A 82 12.08 7.75 -13.03
C ALA A 82 11.65 6.66 -12.03
N ILE A 83 12.24 6.62 -10.84
CA ILE A 83 11.87 5.69 -9.78
C ILE A 83 10.48 6.05 -9.22
N LEU A 84 10.21 7.32 -8.92
CA LEU A 84 8.93 7.76 -8.36
C LEU A 84 7.74 7.34 -9.23
N PHE A 85 7.83 7.56 -10.54
CA PHE A 85 6.74 7.23 -11.47
C PHE A 85 6.76 5.78 -11.97
N GLY A 86 7.91 5.09 -11.88
CA GLY A 86 8.06 3.67 -12.23
C GLY A 86 7.74 2.69 -11.09
N ALA A 87 7.74 3.15 -9.84
CA ALA A 87 7.61 2.31 -8.64
C ALA A 87 6.37 1.40 -8.64
N GLY A 88 5.22 1.89 -9.12
CA GLY A 88 3.98 1.10 -9.17
C GLY A 88 4.16 -0.20 -9.95
N THR A 89 4.69 -0.11 -11.17
CA THR A 89 4.94 -1.29 -12.01
C THR A 89 5.97 -2.26 -11.43
N MET A 90 6.94 -1.76 -10.67
CA MET A 90 7.93 -2.61 -9.99
C MET A 90 7.31 -3.37 -8.82
N LEU A 91 6.39 -2.73 -8.09
CA LEU A 91 5.72 -3.30 -6.92
C LEU A 91 4.60 -4.26 -7.29
N ASP A 92 3.85 -3.97 -8.36
CA ASP A 92 2.79 -4.84 -8.88
C ASP A 92 3.31 -6.22 -9.31
N GLY A 93 4.59 -6.33 -9.69
CA GLY A 93 5.23 -7.60 -10.01
C GLY A 93 5.50 -8.53 -8.82
N PHE A 94 5.34 -8.04 -7.58
CA PHE A 94 5.52 -8.83 -6.35
C PHE A 94 4.20 -9.29 -5.69
N ALA A 95 3.05 -8.96 -6.29
CA ALA A 95 1.72 -9.39 -5.86
C ALA A 95 1.32 -10.73 -6.48
#